data_AF-A0A914EWH2-F1
#
_entry.id   AF-A0A914EWH2-F1
#
_cell.length_a   1.000
_cell.length_b   1.000
_cell.length_c   1.000
_cell.angle_alpha   90.00
_cell.angle_beta   90.00
_cell.angle_gamma   90.00
#
_symmetry.space_group_name_H-M   'P 1'
#
loop_
_entity.id
_entity.type
_entity.pdbx_description
1 polymer ?
#
loop_
_entity_poly.entity_id
_entity_poly.type
_entity_poly.pdbx_seq_one_letter_code
_entity_poly.pdbx_strand_id
1 'polypeptide(L)'
;MRIVEGPRGQTPLIRIRNPWGNEQEWNGPWSDNSSEWRSVGDDLKKDMGLTFAHDGEFWMSYEDFMRNFEKLEICNLGPDVMQEVAEMTGVQAGHETWAVNSHDGSWRAGSTAGGCRNFLKTFAMNPQYRVQLTDSDPNDDDDLCTLIIGVMQKYRREMKSHGVENLAIGFAIYEVKGVGGKLDTNFFANTKSCGRSPAFINLREVTGRFRVPPGEYVVVPTTYEPNQESDFMLRIFTNGFIESGEL
;
A
#
# COMPACT_ATOMS: atom_id res chain seq x y z
N MET A 1 -15.59 -2.73 7.94
CA MET A 1 -16.94 -2.80 7.34
C MET A 1 -17.81 -3.67 8.25
N ARG A 2 -19.07 -3.32 8.46
CA ARG A 2 -20.02 -4.10 9.28
C ARG A 2 -21.24 -4.43 8.44
N ILE A 3 -21.77 -5.65 8.55
CA ILE A 3 -22.98 -6.07 7.84
C ILE A 3 -24.15 -5.96 8.80
N VAL A 4 -25.22 -5.26 8.39
CA VAL A 4 -26.45 -5.10 9.18
C VAL A 4 -27.66 -5.60 8.41
N GLU A 5 -28.68 -6.08 9.11
CA GLU A 5 -29.98 -6.38 8.50
C GLU A 5 -30.83 -5.11 8.39
N GLY A 6 -30.86 -4.55 7.18
CA GLY A 6 -31.62 -3.37 6.85
C GLY A 6 -33.00 -3.70 6.26
N PRO A 7 -33.83 -2.67 5.98
CA PRO A 7 -35.14 -2.84 5.35
C PRO A 7 -35.09 -3.51 3.97
N ARG A 8 -33.92 -3.51 3.32
CA ARG A 8 -33.66 -4.10 2.00
C ARG A 8 -32.81 -5.38 2.07
N GLY A 9 -32.65 -5.96 3.25
CA GLY A 9 -31.81 -7.13 3.51
C GLY A 9 -30.43 -6.76 4.06
N GLN A 10 -29.49 -7.70 3.96
CA GLN A 10 -28.14 -7.51 4.45
C GLN A 10 -27.43 -6.36 3.72
N THR A 11 -27.01 -5.36 4.48
CA THR A 11 -26.39 -4.15 3.96
C THR A 11 -24.99 -3.97 4.58
N PRO A 12 -23.92 -3.96 3.77
CA PRO A 12 -22.58 -3.61 4.23
C PRO A 12 -22.47 -2.11 4.46
N LEU A 13 -22.08 -1.72 5.67
CA LEU A 13 -21.89 -0.34 6.09
C LEU A 13 -20.42 0.00 6.33
N ILE A 14 -20.08 1.24 5.98
CA ILE A 14 -18.80 1.89 6.24
C ILE A 14 -19.03 3.07 7.18
N ARG A 15 -18.18 3.18 8.20
CA ARG A 15 -18.10 4.32 9.11
C ARG A 15 -17.04 5.29 8.61
N ILE A 16 -17.41 6.56 8.48
CA ILE A 16 -16.58 7.62 7.92
C ILE A 16 -16.59 8.80 8.89
N ARG A 17 -15.49 9.56 8.93
CA ARG A 17 -15.41 10.78 9.74
C ARG A 17 -14.92 11.95 8.91
N ASN A 18 -15.69 13.03 8.94
CA ASN A 18 -15.31 14.34 8.43
C ASN A 18 -14.35 15.04 9.43
N PRO A 19 -13.10 15.36 9.03
CA PRO A 19 -12.12 15.99 9.92
C PRO A 19 -12.49 17.38 10.43
N TRP A 20 -13.43 18.09 9.78
CA TRP A 20 -13.91 19.39 10.28
C TRP A 20 -14.77 19.26 11.54
N GLY A 21 -15.29 18.06 11.83
CA GLY A 21 -16.05 17.77 13.05
C GLY A 21 -17.27 18.67 13.25
N ASN A 22 -17.92 19.07 12.16
CA ASN A 22 -19.08 19.95 12.16
C ASN A 22 -20.33 19.22 11.63
N GLU A 23 -21.47 19.89 11.72
CA GLU A 23 -22.80 19.37 11.34
C GLU A 23 -22.95 18.97 9.86
N GLN A 24 -21.91 19.12 9.02
CA GLN A 24 -21.93 18.68 7.62
C GLN A 24 -21.60 17.19 7.54
N GLU A 25 -22.61 16.38 7.86
CA GLU A 25 -22.60 14.92 7.79
C GLU A 25 -23.42 14.41 6.60
N TRP A 26 -23.28 13.11 6.31
CA TRP A 26 -24.10 12.42 5.33
C TRP A 26 -25.59 12.53 5.70
N ASN A 27 -26.44 12.90 4.73
CA ASN A 27 -27.88 13.08 4.92
C ASN A 27 -28.73 12.06 4.14
N GLY A 28 -28.10 11.02 3.58
CA GLY A 28 -28.76 9.94 2.86
C GLY A 28 -29.11 8.74 3.75
N PRO A 29 -29.38 7.57 3.15
CA PRO A 29 -29.62 6.33 3.89
C PRO A 29 -28.50 6.02 4.88
N TRP A 30 -28.85 5.55 6.08
CA TRP A 30 -27.93 5.25 7.19
C TRP A 30 -27.23 6.46 7.83
N SER A 31 -27.61 7.69 7.46
CA SER A 31 -27.28 8.89 8.24
C SER A 31 -27.81 8.83 9.68
N ASP A 32 -27.35 9.73 10.53
CA ASP A 32 -27.71 9.73 11.95
C ASP A 32 -29.22 9.82 12.21
N ASN A 33 -29.95 10.54 11.36
CA ASN A 33 -31.40 10.70 11.45
C ASN A 33 -32.18 9.72 10.55
N SER A 34 -31.50 8.74 9.95
CA SER A 34 -32.07 7.79 9.01
C SER A 34 -33.04 6.81 9.68
N SER A 35 -34.18 6.59 9.05
CA SER A 35 -35.20 5.65 9.51
C SER A 35 -34.74 4.18 9.45
N GLU A 36 -33.72 3.91 8.65
CA GLU A 36 -33.14 2.59 8.39
C GLU A 36 -32.55 1.98 9.67
N TRP A 37 -32.11 2.82 10.62
CA TRP A 37 -31.68 2.37 11.95
C TRP A 37 -32.78 1.73 12.78
N ARG A 38 -34.06 1.96 12.46
CA ARG A 38 -35.19 1.35 13.20
C ARG A 38 -35.27 -0.16 13.02
N SER A 39 -34.74 -0.72 11.93
CA SER A 39 -34.70 -2.17 11.71
C SER A 39 -33.54 -2.85 12.44
N VAL A 40 -32.57 -2.07 12.94
CA VAL A 40 -31.39 -2.58 13.63
C VAL A 40 -31.65 -2.61 15.13
N GLY A 41 -31.42 -3.76 15.77
CA GLY A 41 -31.59 -3.92 17.22
C GLY A 41 -30.61 -3.07 18.02
N ASP A 42 -31.02 -2.61 19.20
CA ASP A 42 -30.22 -1.68 20.02
C ASP A 42 -28.91 -2.29 20.54
N ASP A 43 -28.86 -3.61 20.76
CA ASP A 43 -27.63 -4.32 21.13
C ASP A 43 -26.56 -4.22 20.02
N LEU A 44 -26.98 -4.40 18.76
CA LEU A 44 -26.08 -4.27 17.61
C LEU A 44 -25.65 -2.81 17.42
N LYS A 45 -26.54 -1.84 17.68
CA LYS A 45 -26.15 -0.42 17.63
C LYS A 45 -25.09 -0.07 18.66
N LYS A 46 -25.23 -0.63 19.86
CA LYS A 46 -24.26 -0.46 20.96
C LYS A 46 -22.93 -1.13 20.63
N ASP A 47 -22.94 -2.33 20.07
CA ASP A 47 -21.72 -3.02 19.59
C ASP A 47 -21.00 -2.22 18.49
N MET A 48 -21.76 -1.59 17.61
CA MET A 48 -21.22 -0.72 16.56
C MET A 48 -20.65 0.61 17.10
N GLY A 49 -20.91 0.94 18.37
CA GLY A 49 -20.49 2.21 18.97
C GLY A 49 -21.17 3.42 18.32
N LEU A 50 -22.41 3.26 17.84
CA LEU A 50 -23.16 4.35 17.21
C LEU A 50 -23.34 5.51 18.19
N THR A 51 -22.85 6.67 17.80
CA THR A 51 -23.06 7.93 18.49
C THR A 51 -23.78 8.85 17.53
N PHE A 52 -25.04 9.15 17.80
CA PHE A 52 -25.82 10.09 17.00
C PHE A 52 -25.50 11.52 17.50
N ALA A 53 -24.44 12.10 16.96
CA ALA A 53 -23.92 13.39 17.38
C ALA A 53 -23.32 14.14 16.18
N HIS A 54 -23.38 15.47 16.23
CA HIS A 54 -22.81 16.33 15.20
C HIS A 54 -21.29 16.48 15.36
N ASP A 55 -20.55 15.37 15.30
CA ASP A 55 -19.11 15.31 15.50
C ASP A 55 -18.32 14.98 14.21
N GLY A 56 -19.03 14.96 13.08
CA GLY A 56 -18.53 14.64 11.76
C GLY A 56 -18.45 13.14 11.48
N GLU A 57 -18.79 12.26 12.42
CA GLU A 57 -18.88 10.82 12.18
C GLU A 57 -20.24 10.45 11.58
N PHE A 58 -20.23 9.59 10.57
CA PHE A 58 -21.46 9.08 9.99
C PHE A 58 -21.24 7.68 9.38
N TRP A 59 -22.35 6.98 9.18
CA TRP A 59 -22.37 5.72 8.46
C TRP A 59 -23.05 5.90 7.10
N MET A 60 -22.58 5.12 6.13
CA MET A 60 -23.25 5.00 4.84
C MET A 60 -23.13 3.58 4.30
N SER A 61 -23.99 3.23 3.34
CA SER A 61 -23.87 1.95 2.65
C SER A 61 -22.60 1.90 1.80
N TYR A 62 -22.05 0.70 1.58
CA TYR A 62 -20.93 0.52 0.66
C TYR A 62 -21.27 1.00 -0.77
N GLU A 63 -22.52 0.83 -1.20
CA GLU A 63 -22.98 1.32 -2.49
C GLU A 63 -22.91 2.85 -2.57
N ASP A 64 -23.36 3.54 -1.53
CA ASP A 64 -23.27 5.01 -1.47
C ASP A 64 -21.81 5.46 -1.37
N PHE A 65 -20.96 4.74 -0.63
CA PHE A 65 -19.52 5.01 -0.62
C PHE A 65 -18.94 4.95 -2.04
N MET A 66 -19.23 3.89 -2.79
CA MET A 66 -18.75 3.72 -4.17
C MET A 66 -19.31 4.76 -5.15
N ARG A 67 -20.48 5.35 -4.87
CA ARG A 67 -21.08 6.42 -5.69
C ARG A 67 -20.53 7.81 -5.38
N ASN A 68 -20.12 8.05 -4.13
CA ASN A 68 -19.75 9.38 -3.65
C ASN A 68 -18.23 9.58 -3.47
N PHE A 69 -17.45 8.51 -3.32
CA PHE A 69 -16.00 8.58 -3.13
C PHE A 69 -15.26 8.06 -4.38
N GLU A 70 -14.33 8.87 -4.90
CA GLU A 70 -13.52 8.51 -6.07
C GLU A 70 -12.23 7.79 -5.71
N LYS A 71 -11.71 8.01 -4.50
CA LYS A 71 -10.39 7.54 -4.07
C LYS A 71 -10.41 7.06 -2.63
N LEU A 72 -9.85 5.87 -2.42
CA LEU A 72 -9.54 5.31 -1.11
C LEU A 72 -8.03 5.11 -1.01
N GLU A 73 -7.42 5.71 0.01
CA GLU A 73 -6.01 5.49 0.34
C GLU A 73 -5.94 4.75 1.67
N ILE A 74 -5.27 3.59 1.67
CA ILE A 74 -5.03 2.81 2.88
C ILE A 74 -3.54 2.89 3.18
N CYS A 75 -3.18 3.49 4.32
CA CYS A 75 -1.82 3.49 4.83
C CYS A 75 -1.70 2.39 5.88
N ASN A 76 -1.13 1.25 5.51
CA ASN A 76 -0.81 0.21 6.47
C ASN A 76 0.39 0.66 7.30
N LEU A 77 0.21 0.72 8.60
CA LEU A 77 1.26 1.07 9.54
C LEU A 77 2.13 -0.16 9.81
N GLY A 78 3.44 0.05 9.91
CA GLY A 78 4.36 -1.00 10.32
C GLY A 78 4.11 -1.40 11.77
N PRO A 79 4.60 -2.58 12.19
CA PRO A 79 4.42 -3.08 13.55
C PRO A 79 4.96 -2.12 14.63
N ASP A 80 5.97 -1.33 14.28
CA ASP A 80 6.55 -0.26 15.09
C ASP A 80 5.52 0.83 15.45
N VAL A 81 4.76 1.30 14.46
CA VAL A 81 3.74 2.33 14.69
C VAL A 81 2.48 1.73 15.31
N MET A 82 2.18 0.45 15.06
CA MET A 82 1.03 -0.22 15.67
C MET A 82 1.15 -0.32 17.20
N GLN A 83 2.37 -0.45 17.73
CA GLN A 83 2.60 -0.40 19.17
C GLN A 83 2.32 1.01 19.73
N GLU A 84 2.85 2.07 19.11
CA GLU A 84 2.57 3.45 19.51
C GLU A 84 1.07 3.78 19.42
N VAL A 85 0.40 3.31 18.37
CA VAL A 85 -1.06 3.47 18.20
C VAL A 85 -1.82 2.74 19.29
N ALA A 86 -1.41 1.53 19.67
CA ALA A 86 -2.03 0.80 20.78
C ALA A 86 -1.84 1.53 22.10
N GLU A 87 -0.66 2.11 22.35
CA GLU A 87 -0.38 2.93 23.54
C GLU A 87 -1.20 4.23 23.55
N MET A 88 -1.38 4.88 22.40
CA MET A 88 -2.14 6.14 22.29
C MET A 88 -3.66 5.96 22.29
N THR A 89 -4.16 4.89 21.69
CA THR A 89 -5.61 4.70 21.43
C THR A 89 -6.24 3.60 22.28
N GLY A 90 -5.44 2.77 22.95
CA GLY A 90 -5.89 1.59 23.68
C GLY A 90 -6.40 0.44 22.79
N VAL A 91 -6.39 0.63 21.46
CA VAL A 91 -6.82 -0.39 20.49
C VAL A 91 -5.63 -1.28 20.15
N GLN A 92 -5.64 -2.51 20.67
CA GLN A 92 -4.66 -3.52 20.28
C GLN A 92 -5.03 -4.09 18.91
N ALA A 93 -4.12 -4.01 17.95
CA ALA A 93 -4.28 -4.71 16.69
C ALA A 93 -4.14 -6.22 16.91
N GLY A 94 -5.07 -6.98 16.33
CA GLY A 94 -5.04 -8.43 16.39
C GLY A 94 -3.82 -8.98 15.65
N HIS A 95 -2.94 -9.63 16.41
CA HIS A 95 -2.03 -10.73 16.10
C HIS A 95 -1.18 -10.81 14.82
N GLU A 96 -1.21 -9.85 13.89
CA GLU A 96 -0.40 -9.92 12.67
C GLU A 96 0.45 -8.68 12.45
N THR A 97 1.68 -8.75 12.93
CA THR A 97 2.73 -7.80 12.62
C THR A 97 3.27 -8.10 11.23
N TRP A 98 3.09 -7.19 10.28
CA TRP A 98 3.80 -7.23 8.99
C TRP A 98 5.31 -7.30 9.24
N ALA A 99 6.01 -8.25 8.63
CA ALA A 99 7.46 -8.20 8.55
C ALA A 99 7.87 -7.13 7.55
N VAL A 100 8.80 -6.25 7.94
CA VAL A 100 9.20 -5.08 7.16
C VAL A 100 10.71 -5.05 6.99
N ASN A 101 11.16 -4.99 5.74
CA ASN A 101 12.54 -4.64 5.40
C ASN A 101 12.58 -3.33 4.63
N SER A 102 13.48 -2.44 5.03
CA SER A 102 13.68 -1.14 4.40
C SER A 102 15.11 -1.02 3.89
N HIS A 103 15.25 -0.53 2.66
CA HIS A 103 16.53 -0.33 1.98
C HIS A 103 16.63 1.10 1.49
N ASP A 104 17.77 1.72 1.73
CA ASP A 104 18.08 3.03 1.19
C ASP A 104 18.92 2.89 -0.07
N GLY A 105 18.59 3.67 -1.10
CA GLY A 105 19.30 3.60 -2.38
C GLY A 105 19.28 4.93 -3.12
N SER A 106 20.00 4.96 -4.23
CA SER A 106 20.18 6.17 -5.04
C SER A 106 20.22 5.85 -6.52
N TRP A 107 19.52 6.66 -7.31
CA TRP A 107 19.74 6.76 -8.75
C TRP A 107 20.74 7.88 -9.01
N ARG A 108 21.86 7.54 -9.67
CA ARG A 108 22.95 8.46 -10.06
C ARG A 108 23.19 8.35 -11.56
N ALA A 109 23.29 9.49 -12.25
CA ALA A 109 23.46 9.55 -13.68
C ALA A 109 24.75 8.82 -14.12
N GLY A 110 24.67 8.06 -15.22
CA GLY A 110 25.81 7.27 -15.74
C GLY A 110 26.24 6.06 -14.88
N SER A 111 25.59 5.79 -13.74
CA SER A 111 25.89 4.64 -12.89
C SER A 111 24.64 3.82 -12.59
N THR A 112 23.76 4.29 -11.69
CA THR A 112 22.59 3.52 -11.22
C THR A 112 21.25 4.04 -11.73
N ALA A 113 21.22 5.20 -12.40
CA ALA A 113 20.00 5.77 -12.98
C ALA A 113 19.67 5.15 -14.34
N GLY A 114 19.27 3.88 -14.35
CA GLY A 114 19.07 3.07 -15.56
C GLY A 114 17.76 3.34 -16.31
N GLY A 115 16.79 4.00 -15.68
CA GLY A 115 15.45 4.21 -16.21
C GLY A 115 14.60 2.94 -16.18
N CYS A 116 13.37 3.00 -16.68
CA CYS A 116 12.43 1.87 -16.65
C CYS A 116 12.73 0.82 -17.73
N ARG A 117 11.97 -0.29 -17.73
CA ARG A 117 12.20 -1.45 -18.63
C ARG A 117 12.14 -1.13 -20.13
N ASN A 118 11.57 0.02 -20.52
CA ASN A 118 11.63 0.52 -21.89
C ASN A 118 13.07 0.79 -22.35
N PHE A 119 13.97 1.09 -21.42
CA PHE A 119 15.39 1.36 -21.63
C PHE A 119 16.24 0.12 -21.31
N LEU A 120 16.00 -0.99 -22.02
CA LEU A 120 16.60 -2.29 -21.70
C LEU A 120 18.13 -2.27 -21.58
N LYS A 121 18.83 -1.44 -22.36
CA LYS A 121 20.30 -1.32 -22.34
C LYS A 121 20.84 -0.83 -21.00
N THR A 122 20.07 -0.02 -20.28
CA THR A 122 20.45 0.64 -19.03
C THR A 122 19.63 0.16 -17.84
N PHE A 123 18.49 -0.51 -18.06
CA PHE A 123 17.61 -0.99 -16.99
C PHE A 123 18.32 -1.85 -15.94
N ALA A 124 19.23 -2.73 -16.38
CA ALA A 124 20.02 -3.59 -15.49
C ALA A 124 20.95 -2.81 -14.54
N MET A 125 21.23 -1.54 -14.84
CA MET A 125 22.10 -0.69 -14.02
C MET A 125 21.41 -0.22 -12.74
N ASN A 126 20.07 -0.18 -12.70
CA ASN A 126 19.34 0.20 -11.49
C ASN A 126 19.73 -0.70 -10.29
N PRO A 127 19.60 -0.22 -9.05
CA PRO A 127 19.76 -1.06 -7.86
C PRO A 127 18.79 -2.24 -7.89
N GLN A 128 19.21 -3.39 -7.38
CA GLN A 128 18.44 -4.63 -7.40
C GLN A 128 18.42 -5.23 -6.00
N TYR A 129 17.24 -5.57 -5.50
CA TYR A 129 17.06 -6.09 -4.15
C TYR A 129 16.46 -7.49 -4.22
N ARG A 130 17.19 -8.49 -3.72
CA ARG A 130 16.67 -9.84 -3.55
C ARG A 130 15.68 -9.85 -2.39
N VAL A 131 14.60 -10.60 -2.55
CA VAL A 131 13.54 -10.80 -1.57
C VAL A 131 13.23 -12.29 -1.52
N GLN A 132 13.43 -12.90 -0.36
CA GLN A 132 13.04 -14.28 -0.08
C GLN A 132 11.74 -14.27 0.72
N LEU A 133 10.72 -14.95 0.19
CA LEU A 133 9.46 -15.22 0.88
C LEU A 133 9.40 -16.71 1.21
N THR A 134 9.07 -17.05 2.45
CA THR A 134 9.16 -18.43 2.96
C THR A 134 7.80 -19.01 3.35
N ASP A 135 6.94 -18.21 3.99
CA ASP A 135 5.65 -18.66 4.50
C ASP A 135 4.48 -17.97 3.77
N SER A 136 3.45 -18.74 3.42
CA SER A 136 2.18 -18.22 2.89
C SER A 136 1.36 -17.53 3.97
N ASP A 137 0.36 -16.74 3.57
CA ASP A 137 -0.59 -16.13 4.51
C ASP A 137 -1.31 -17.23 5.31
N PRO A 138 -1.25 -17.24 6.66
CA PRO A 138 -1.95 -18.23 7.47
C PRO A 138 -3.48 -18.03 7.48
N ASN A 139 -3.97 -16.86 7.03
CA ASN A 139 -5.40 -16.53 7.03
C ASN A 139 -6.09 -16.68 5.66
N ASP A 140 -5.33 -16.96 4.60
CA ASP A 140 -5.88 -17.17 3.25
C ASP A 140 -5.71 -18.63 2.81
N ASP A 141 -6.73 -19.23 2.19
CA ASP A 141 -6.74 -20.64 1.74
C ASP A 141 -6.13 -20.84 0.33
N ASP A 142 -5.21 -19.98 -0.10
CA ASP A 142 -4.66 -20.02 -1.48
C ASP A 142 -3.15 -20.18 -1.57
N ASP A 143 -2.49 -20.46 -0.45
CA ASP A 143 -1.07 -20.76 -0.37
C ASP A 143 -0.15 -19.64 -0.94
N LEU A 144 -0.62 -18.39 -0.99
CA LEU A 144 0.15 -17.23 -1.45
C LEU A 144 0.66 -16.37 -0.30
N CYS A 145 1.79 -15.70 -0.53
CA CYS A 145 2.28 -14.63 0.32
C CYS A 145 1.66 -13.30 -0.10
N THR A 146 1.34 -12.43 0.88
CA THR A 146 1.10 -11.02 0.57
C THR A 146 2.43 -10.29 0.52
N LEU A 147 2.72 -9.66 -0.62
CA LEU A 147 3.92 -8.83 -0.83
C LEU A 147 3.48 -7.39 -1.14
N ILE A 148 3.87 -6.44 -0.29
CA ILE A 148 3.65 -5.01 -0.53
C ILE A 148 4.99 -4.33 -0.70
N ILE A 149 5.13 -3.57 -1.78
CA ILE A 149 6.35 -2.83 -2.11
C ILE A 149 6.00 -1.35 -2.17
N GLY A 150 6.76 -0.53 -1.44
CA GLY A 150 6.71 0.93 -1.50
C GLY A 150 8.06 1.50 -1.91
N VAL A 151 8.09 2.34 -2.94
CA VAL A 151 9.28 3.10 -3.36
C VAL A 151 9.01 4.58 -3.13
N MET A 152 9.78 5.21 -2.24
CA MET A 152 9.67 6.63 -1.89
C MET A 152 10.90 7.41 -2.34
N GLN A 153 10.73 8.52 -3.04
CA GLN A 153 11.81 9.47 -3.31
C GLN A 153 12.05 10.40 -2.11
N LYS A 154 13.30 10.45 -1.63
CA LYS A 154 13.70 11.20 -0.43
C LYS A 154 13.89 12.69 -0.72
N TYR A 155 13.79 13.51 0.34
CA TYR A 155 14.06 14.96 0.37
C TYR A 155 13.22 15.85 -0.57
N ARG A 156 12.33 15.28 -1.40
CA ARG A 156 11.52 16.04 -2.38
C ARG A 156 10.66 17.14 -1.75
N ARG A 157 10.19 16.99 -0.50
CA ARG A 157 9.42 18.04 0.18
C ARG A 157 10.23 19.32 0.38
N GLU A 158 11.48 19.20 0.81
CA GLU A 158 12.39 20.32 1.03
C GLU A 158 12.82 20.94 -0.30
N MET A 159 13.08 20.11 -1.30
CA MET A 159 13.53 20.59 -2.60
C MET A 159 12.43 21.26 -3.45
N LYS A 160 11.15 21.15 -3.07
CA LYS A 160 10.04 21.85 -3.76
C LYS A 160 10.23 23.37 -3.76
N SER A 161 10.74 23.96 -2.69
CA SER A 161 11.02 25.40 -2.64
C SER A 161 12.13 25.82 -3.61
N HIS A 162 12.96 24.87 -4.04
CA HIS A 162 14.03 25.05 -5.01
C HIS A 162 13.59 24.65 -6.44
N GLY A 163 12.28 24.45 -6.68
CA GLY A 163 11.74 24.13 -8.00
C GLY A 163 11.94 22.67 -8.44
N VAL A 164 12.39 21.78 -7.54
CA VAL A 164 12.59 20.38 -7.85
C VAL A 164 11.28 19.61 -7.67
N GLU A 165 10.73 19.12 -8.77
CA GLU A 165 9.52 18.30 -8.75
C GLU A 165 9.80 16.83 -8.43
N ASN A 166 8.73 16.08 -8.18
CA ASN A 166 8.78 14.63 -8.04
C ASN A 166 9.11 14.00 -9.39
N LEU A 167 10.00 13.01 -9.39
CA LEU A 167 10.23 12.17 -10.57
C LEU A 167 9.10 11.17 -10.76
N ALA A 168 8.90 10.74 -12.01
CA ALA A 168 8.09 9.59 -12.33
C ALA A 168 8.82 8.33 -11.84
N ILE A 169 8.35 7.71 -10.77
CA ILE A 169 8.97 6.53 -10.16
C ILE A 169 8.07 5.30 -10.26
N GLY A 170 8.71 4.13 -10.25
CA GLY A 170 8.06 2.83 -10.36
C GLY A 170 9.03 1.71 -9.96
N PHE A 171 8.54 0.47 -10.05
CA PHE A 171 9.38 -0.71 -9.82
C PHE A 171 8.88 -1.90 -10.64
N ALA A 172 9.77 -2.87 -10.82
CA ALA A 172 9.45 -4.17 -11.42
C ALA A 172 9.92 -5.31 -10.50
N ILE A 173 9.21 -6.42 -10.53
CA ILE A 173 9.46 -7.63 -9.74
C ILE A 173 9.70 -8.78 -10.72
N TYR A 174 10.76 -9.54 -10.49
CA TYR A 174 11.10 -10.73 -11.26
C TYR A 174 11.23 -11.91 -10.33
N GLU A 175 10.56 -13.01 -10.64
CA GLU A 175 10.80 -14.30 -9.99
C GLU A 175 12.13 -14.89 -10.49
N VAL A 176 12.90 -15.46 -9.58
CA VAL A 176 14.23 -16.01 -9.86
C VAL A 176 14.40 -17.37 -9.18
N LYS A 177 15.29 -18.21 -9.71
CA LYS A 177 15.62 -19.53 -9.15
C LYS A 177 17.06 -19.53 -8.66
N GLY A 178 17.30 -18.77 -7.59
CA GLY A 178 18.64 -18.50 -7.09
C GLY A 178 19.35 -17.42 -7.89
N VAL A 179 20.10 -16.58 -7.19
CA VAL A 179 20.82 -15.45 -7.79
C VAL A 179 22.22 -15.38 -7.22
N GLY A 180 23.24 -15.49 -8.09
CA GLY A 180 24.66 -15.40 -7.71
C GLY A 180 25.24 -14.00 -7.78
N GLY A 181 24.42 -12.97 -8.04
CA GLY A 181 24.81 -11.57 -8.17
C GLY A 181 23.80 -10.78 -9.02
N LYS A 182 24.10 -9.52 -9.31
CA LYS A 182 23.23 -8.63 -10.07
C LYS A 182 22.76 -9.23 -11.42
N LEU A 183 21.45 -9.18 -11.66
CA LEU A 183 20.83 -9.62 -12.91
C LEU A 183 21.25 -8.70 -14.06
N ASP A 184 21.59 -9.29 -15.19
CA ASP A 184 22.12 -8.57 -16.34
C ASP A 184 21.05 -8.21 -17.39
N THR A 185 21.47 -7.47 -18.41
CA THR A 185 20.60 -7.07 -19.52
C THR A 185 19.99 -8.27 -20.26
N ASN A 186 20.72 -9.39 -20.35
CA ASN A 186 20.24 -10.58 -21.05
C ASN A 186 19.11 -11.26 -20.26
N PHE A 187 19.20 -11.32 -18.94
CA PHE A 187 18.11 -11.78 -18.09
C PHE A 187 16.84 -10.95 -18.31
N PHE A 188 16.93 -9.62 -18.23
CA PHE A 188 15.77 -8.75 -18.41
C PHE A 188 15.21 -8.75 -19.82
N ALA A 189 16.03 -9.07 -20.84
CA ALA A 189 15.59 -9.20 -22.22
C ALA A 189 14.68 -10.42 -22.41
N ASN A 190 14.99 -11.52 -21.73
CA ASN A 190 14.35 -12.82 -21.93
C ASN A 190 13.32 -13.18 -20.86
N THR A 191 13.29 -12.45 -19.73
CA THR A 191 12.40 -12.74 -18.61
C THR A 191 11.34 -11.65 -18.47
N LYS A 192 10.08 -12.07 -18.34
CA LYS A 192 8.96 -11.16 -18.08
C LYS A 192 8.83 -10.92 -16.58
N SER A 193 8.54 -9.69 -16.18
CA SER A 193 8.25 -9.35 -14.78
C SER A 193 7.00 -10.10 -14.30
N CYS A 194 7.04 -10.68 -13.10
CA CYS A 194 5.87 -11.27 -12.44
C CYS A 194 4.97 -10.20 -11.80
N GLY A 195 5.52 -9.03 -11.49
CA GLY A 195 4.79 -7.88 -10.96
C GLY A 195 5.48 -6.57 -11.30
N ARG A 196 4.73 -5.46 -11.26
CA ARG A 196 5.27 -4.11 -11.47
C ARG A 196 4.33 -3.08 -10.86
N SER A 197 4.82 -1.87 -10.60
CA SER A 197 3.94 -0.75 -10.25
C SER A 197 2.92 -0.50 -11.38
N PRO A 198 1.66 -0.15 -11.05
CA PRO A 198 0.59 -0.02 -12.04
C PRO A 198 0.86 1.10 -13.06
N ALA A 199 1.55 2.15 -12.63
CA ALA A 199 2.04 3.22 -13.46
C ALA A 199 3.38 3.73 -12.92
N PHE A 200 4.09 4.48 -13.76
CA PHE A 200 5.10 5.42 -13.29
C PHE A 200 4.40 6.74 -12.98
N ILE A 201 4.52 7.22 -11.75
CA ILE A 201 3.75 8.36 -11.28
C ILE A 201 4.63 9.38 -10.55
N ASN A 202 4.33 10.66 -10.71
CA ASN A 202 5.06 11.77 -10.09
C ASN A 202 4.61 12.01 -8.63
N LEU A 203 4.38 10.94 -7.88
CA LEU A 203 4.10 11.01 -6.44
C LEU A 203 5.38 10.79 -5.65
N ARG A 204 5.37 11.23 -4.38
CA ARG A 204 6.51 11.03 -3.48
C ARG A 204 6.77 9.54 -3.25
N GLU A 205 5.71 8.73 -3.25
CA GLU A 205 5.78 7.29 -3.08
C GLU A 205 4.86 6.59 -4.07
N VAL A 206 5.30 5.45 -4.58
CA VAL A 206 4.50 4.50 -5.35
C VAL A 206 4.48 3.16 -4.61
N THR A 207 3.28 2.61 -4.45
CA THR A 207 3.08 1.35 -3.72
C THR A 207 2.37 0.35 -4.61
N GLY A 208 2.70 -0.94 -4.48
CA GLY A 208 1.96 -2.04 -5.10
C GLY A 208 1.80 -3.19 -4.13
N ARG A 209 0.62 -3.82 -4.14
CA ARG A 209 0.31 -5.03 -3.39
C ARG A 209 0.17 -6.19 -4.38
N PHE A 210 0.85 -7.29 -4.08
CA PHE A 210 0.91 -8.48 -4.91
C PHE A 210 0.60 -9.71 -4.06
N ARG A 211 0.01 -10.73 -4.69
CA ARG A 211 -0.13 -12.06 -4.11
C ARG A 211 0.71 -13.00 -4.95
N VAL A 212 1.73 -13.58 -4.35
CA VAL A 212 2.77 -14.33 -5.05
C VAL A 212 3.08 -15.62 -4.28
N PRO A 213 3.46 -16.72 -4.95
CA PRO A 213 3.90 -17.92 -4.25
C PRO A 213 5.14 -17.67 -3.37
N PRO A 214 5.38 -18.48 -2.33
CA PRO A 214 6.67 -18.52 -1.65
C PRO A 214 7.81 -18.77 -2.64
N GLY A 215 8.92 -18.05 -2.50
CA GLY A 215 10.02 -18.11 -3.46
C GLY A 215 10.98 -16.93 -3.40
N GLU A 216 11.84 -16.85 -4.41
CA GLU A 216 12.81 -15.77 -4.57
C GLU A 216 12.39 -14.78 -5.64
N TYR A 217 12.52 -13.50 -5.29
CA TYR A 217 12.18 -12.38 -6.16
C TYR A 217 13.30 -11.35 -6.18
N VAL A 218 13.43 -10.62 -7.28
CA VAL A 218 14.26 -9.43 -7.38
C VAL A 218 13.37 -8.23 -7.68
N VAL A 219 13.46 -7.21 -6.82
CA VAL A 219 12.78 -5.93 -6.96
C VAL A 219 13.76 -4.91 -7.52
N VAL A 220 13.36 -4.24 -8.61
CA VAL A 220 14.16 -3.23 -9.28
C VAL A 220 13.42 -1.89 -9.21
N PRO A 221 13.73 -1.01 -8.24
CA PRO A 221 13.18 0.34 -8.18
C PRO A 221 13.86 1.25 -9.21
N THR A 222 13.06 2.00 -9.96
CA THR A 222 13.54 2.80 -11.10
C THR A 222 12.79 4.11 -11.25
N THR A 223 13.44 5.12 -11.82
CA THR A 223 12.78 6.25 -12.47
C THR A 223 12.23 5.84 -13.84
N TYR A 224 11.32 6.62 -14.42
CA TYR A 224 10.80 6.36 -15.76
C TYR A 224 11.90 6.55 -16.81
N GLU A 225 12.52 7.74 -16.83
CA GLU A 225 13.63 8.07 -17.73
C GLU A 225 14.98 7.70 -17.10
N PRO A 226 15.98 7.32 -17.92
CA PRO A 226 17.36 7.14 -17.44
C PRO A 226 18.00 8.47 -17.06
N ASN A 227 19.10 8.41 -16.31
CA ASN A 227 19.90 9.55 -15.84
C ASN A 227 19.16 10.57 -14.94
N GLN A 228 17.96 10.24 -14.45
CA GLN A 228 17.30 11.04 -13.43
C GLN A 228 17.86 10.70 -12.04
N GLU A 229 18.26 11.73 -11.30
CA GLU A 229 18.92 11.55 -10.01
C GLU A 229 17.95 11.76 -8.85
N SER A 230 18.00 10.83 -7.89
CA SER A 230 17.30 10.94 -6.61
C SER A 230 17.82 9.90 -5.64
N ASP A 231 17.74 10.22 -4.35
CA ASP A 231 17.74 9.19 -3.33
C ASP A 231 16.33 8.62 -3.17
N PHE A 232 16.25 7.35 -2.81
CA PHE A 232 15.00 6.64 -2.55
C PHE A 232 15.09 5.75 -1.31
N MET A 233 13.93 5.36 -0.80
CA MET A 233 13.74 4.32 0.18
C MET A 233 12.81 3.26 -0.42
N LEU A 234 13.25 2.01 -0.44
CA LEU A 234 12.45 0.84 -0.79
C LEU A 234 11.99 0.18 0.50
N ARG A 235 10.69 -0.03 0.65
CA ARG A 235 10.08 -0.76 1.76
C ARG A 235 9.36 -1.97 1.24
N ILE A 236 9.60 -3.12 1.85
CA ILE A 236 8.99 -4.39 1.50
C ILE A 236 8.29 -4.92 2.74
N PHE A 237 6.97 -5.15 2.62
CA PHE A 237 6.14 -5.70 3.68
C PHE A 237 5.61 -7.05 3.26
N THR A 238 5.60 -7.99 4.20
CA THR A 238 4.92 -9.28 4.02
C THR A 238 4.35 -9.79 5.34
N ASN A 239 3.46 -10.75 5.26
CA ASN A 239 2.79 -11.44 6.37
C ASN A 239 3.63 -12.60 6.94
N GLY A 240 4.66 -13.07 6.23
CA GLY A 240 5.58 -14.12 6.67
C GLY A 240 6.99 -13.63 7.01
N PHE A 241 7.95 -14.55 7.12
CA PHE A 241 9.37 -14.17 7.23
C PHE A 241 9.90 -13.63 5.89
N ILE A 242 10.68 -12.56 5.98
CA ILE A 242 11.32 -11.90 4.85
C ILE A 242 12.80 -11.68 5.09
N GLU A 243 13.61 -12.20 4.16
CA GLU A 243 15.01 -11.81 4.02
C GLU A 243 15.14 -10.98 2.75
N SER A 244 15.82 -9.83 2.84
CA SER A 244 16.10 -9.03 1.66
C SER A 244 17.42 -8.29 1.77
N GLY A 245 18.09 -8.11 0.64
CA GLY A 245 19.39 -7.44 0.54
C GLY A 245 19.67 -6.99 -0.89
N GLU A 246 20.58 -6.02 -1.03
CA GLU A 246 21.06 -5.55 -2.33
C GLU A 246 21.97 -6.60 -3.00
N LEU A 247 21.84 -6.76 -4.32
CA LEU A 247 22.61 -7.69 -5.16
C LEU A 247 23.85 -7.07 -5.81
#